data_AF-A0A1Q4FDY8-F1
#
_entry.id   AF-A0A1Q4FDY8-F1
#
_cell.length_a   1.000
_cell.length_b   1.000
_cell.length_c   1.000
_cell.angle_alpha   90.00
_cell.angle_beta   90.00
_cell.angle_gamma   90.00
#
_symmetry.space_group_name_H-M   'P 1'
#
loop_
_entity.id
_entity.type
_entity.pdbx_description
1 polymer ?
#
loop_
_entity_poly.entity_id
_entity_poly.type
_entity_poly.pdbx_seq_one_letter_code
_entity_poly.pdbx_strand_id
1 'polypeptide(L)'
;MLDTLSHDPGLVTFSALAKAAGLRNSKEFNFSRDEKRKGFRGDAVAARFSATNAIGDRWQTLTPEQQYAIAVLVEQAEQAETLEAALLALPGQSNASDEILKGTFDESERHFISDALRTFPIKFDATQARTIASFNLPDDYGSLSLKALSKIVPELERDVINYDEAVRRAGYQHHSRFYTGEIFKQLPYYGKLLVGYTSPQPTARDDDERRFGKIPNPTVHIGLNQVRQLVNALIKRYGHPYQIIIELTREFGASGDRRREISKRQAEAQHRNERYDEELTKLGVRVNREPPRVSWRLFGLSHAAIATGLARCR
;
A
#
# COMPACT_ATOMS: atom_id res chain seq x y z
N MET A 1 -19.92 -6.72 -13.06
CA MET A 1 -18.45 -6.65 -13.23
C MET A 1 -17.75 -6.33 -11.92
N LEU A 2 -18.01 -5.18 -11.29
CA LEU A 2 -17.40 -4.81 -10.01
C LEU A 2 -17.68 -5.86 -8.92
N ASP A 3 -18.93 -6.29 -8.84
CA ASP A 3 -19.37 -7.37 -7.94
C ASP A 3 -18.60 -8.70 -8.15
N THR A 4 -18.26 -9.02 -9.40
CA THR A 4 -17.45 -10.22 -9.71
C THR A 4 -16.00 -10.05 -9.24
N LEU A 5 -15.47 -8.82 -9.29
CA LEU A 5 -14.12 -8.52 -8.81
C LEU A 5 -14.04 -8.44 -7.29
N SER A 6 -15.11 -8.04 -6.60
CA SER A 6 -15.12 -7.93 -5.14
C SER A 6 -15.27 -9.29 -4.42
N HIS A 7 -15.79 -10.31 -5.11
CA HIS A 7 -16.03 -11.64 -4.52
C HIS A 7 -14.99 -12.70 -4.89
N ASP A 8 -14.07 -12.41 -5.82
CA ASP A 8 -13.02 -13.35 -6.24
C ASP A 8 -11.63 -12.80 -5.82
N PRO A 9 -10.87 -13.49 -4.96
CA PRO A 9 -9.54 -13.03 -4.54
C PRO A 9 -8.48 -13.23 -5.64
N GLY A 10 -8.80 -14.00 -6.68
CA GLY A 10 -7.90 -14.44 -7.73
C GLY A 10 -8.00 -13.62 -9.01
N LEU A 11 -7.60 -14.24 -10.11
CA LEU A 11 -7.65 -13.63 -11.44
C LEU A 11 -9.04 -13.78 -12.04
N VAL A 12 -9.80 -12.68 -12.11
CA VAL A 12 -11.05 -12.63 -12.87
C VAL A 12 -10.73 -12.35 -14.33
N THR A 13 -10.95 -13.35 -15.18
CA THR A 13 -10.61 -13.27 -16.61
C THR A 13 -11.47 -12.25 -17.36
N PHE A 14 -10.93 -11.69 -18.45
CA PHE A 14 -11.72 -10.81 -19.34
C PHE A 14 -12.98 -11.50 -19.89
N SER A 15 -12.93 -12.81 -20.12
CA SER A 15 -14.10 -13.59 -20.53
C SER A 15 -15.18 -13.62 -19.45
N ALA A 16 -14.79 -13.84 -18.18
CA ALA A 16 -15.71 -13.81 -17.05
C ALA A 16 -16.34 -12.41 -16.87
N LEU A 17 -15.54 -11.35 -17.02
CA LEU A 17 -16.04 -9.97 -16.94
C LEU A 17 -17.00 -9.62 -18.08
N ALA A 18 -16.69 -10.02 -19.32
CA ALA A 18 -17.59 -9.85 -20.45
C ALA A 18 -18.93 -10.56 -20.23
N LYS A 19 -18.88 -11.80 -19.71
CA LYS A 19 -20.09 -12.55 -19.34
C LYS A 19 -20.88 -11.83 -18.25
N ALA A 20 -20.21 -11.37 -17.19
CA ALA A 20 -20.84 -10.64 -16.08
C ALA A 20 -21.41 -9.26 -16.51
N ALA A 21 -20.89 -8.68 -17.58
CA ALA A 21 -21.41 -7.45 -18.19
C ALA A 21 -22.56 -7.70 -19.19
N GLY A 22 -22.94 -8.96 -19.44
CA GLY A 22 -23.94 -9.31 -20.45
C GLY A 22 -23.47 -9.07 -21.89
N LEU A 23 -22.17 -8.90 -22.12
CA LEU A 23 -21.60 -8.64 -23.45
C LEU A 23 -21.54 -9.95 -24.25
N ARG A 24 -22.54 -10.17 -25.11
CA ARG A 24 -22.57 -11.29 -26.06
C ARG A 24 -21.58 -10.98 -27.20
N ASN A 25 -20.50 -11.76 -27.29
CA ASN A 25 -19.40 -11.63 -28.28
C ASN A 25 -18.46 -10.42 -28.09
N SER A 26 -18.01 -10.15 -26.85
CA SER A 26 -17.12 -9.01 -26.57
C SER A 26 -15.84 -9.01 -27.41
N LYS A 27 -15.74 -8.01 -28.28
CA LYS A 27 -14.53 -7.55 -28.96
C LYS A 27 -13.63 -6.90 -27.91
N GLU A 28 -12.39 -7.40 -27.82
CA GLU A 28 -11.21 -6.90 -27.09
C GLU A 28 -11.41 -5.83 -26.00
N PHE A 29 -11.04 -6.16 -24.76
CA PHE A 29 -10.73 -5.13 -23.78
C PHE A 29 -9.46 -4.40 -24.23
N ASN A 30 -9.37 -3.08 -23.99
CA ASN A 30 -8.13 -2.33 -24.22
C ASN A 30 -6.91 -3.01 -23.55
N PHE A 31 -7.12 -3.57 -22.36
CA PHE A 31 -6.13 -4.31 -21.58
C PHE A 31 -5.89 -5.76 -22.04
N SER A 32 -6.71 -6.32 -22.93
CA SER A 32 -6.49 -7.66 -23.50
C SER A 32 -5.55 -7.65 -24.71
N ARG A 33 -5.09 -6.47 -25.15
CA ARG A 33 -4.06 -6.34 -26.21
C ARG A 33 -2.66 -6.75 -25.74
N ASP A 34 -2.45 -6.79 -24.43
CA ASP A 34 -1.26 -7.40 -23.84
C ASP A 34 -1.53 -8.90 -23.64
N GLU A 35 -0.87 -9.76 -24.44
CA GLU A 35 -1.02 -11.22 -24.38
C GLU A 35 -0.77 -11.80 -22.98
N LYS A 36 -0.01 -11.10 -22.13
CA LYS A 36 0.28 -11.54 -20.76
C LYS A 36 -0.84 -11.22 -19.78
N ARG A 37 -1.67 -10.22 -20.10
CA ARG A 37 -2.78 -9.80 -19.24
C ARG A 37 -4.04 -10.55 -19.64
N LYS A 38 -4.45 -11.50 -18.81
CA LYS A 38 -5.64 -12.33 -19.03
C LYS A 38 -6.89 -11.85 -18.29
N GLY A 39 -6.74 -10.84 -17.43
CA GLY A 39 -7.83 -10.31 -16.60
C GLY A 39 -7.34 -9.28 -15.58
N PHE A 40 -8.15 -9.08 -14.56
CA PHE A 40 -7.81 -8.28 -13.37
C PHE A 40 -7.75 -9.18 -12.15
N ARG A 41 -6.86 -8.87 -11.21
CA ARG A 41 -6.96 -9.46 -9.87
C ARG A 41 -8.16 -8.85 -9.18
N GLY A 42 -8.98 -9.67 -8.55
CA GLY A 42 -10.06 -9.17 -7.72
C GLY A 42 -9.57 -8.72 -6.34
N ASP A 43 -10.51 -8.30 -5.53
CA ASP A 43 -10.25 -7.78 -4.18
C ASP A 43 -10.02 -8.93 -3.21
N ALA A 44 -8.75 -9.28 -3.03
CA ALA A 44 -8.35 -10.35 -2.14
C ALA A 44 -8.69 -10.08 -0.66
N VAL A 45 -8.79 -8.81 -0.25
CA VAL A 45 -9.14 -8.45 1.12
C VAL A 45 -10.63 -8.66 1.31
N ALA A 46 -11.46 -8.03 0.46
CA ALA A 46 -12.91 -8.15 0.55
C ALA A 46 -13.39 -9.60 0.40
N ALA A 47 -12.83 -10.36 -0.55
CA ALA A 47 -13.19 -11.76 -0.74
C ALA A 47 -12.88 -12.63 0.49
N ARG A 48 -11.77 -12.39 1.20
CA ARG A 48 -11.43 -13.13 2.42
C ARG A 48 -12.36 -12.81 3.58
N PHE A 49 -12.62 -11.53 3.82
CA PHE A 49 -13.55 -11.13 4.88
C PHE A 49 -15.00 -11.54 4.58
N SER A 50 -15.38 -11.57 3.31
CA SER A 50 -16.71 -12.00 2.86
C SER A 50 -16.92 -13.52 2.92
N ALA A 51 -15.91 -14.31 3.32
CA ALA A 51 -16.07 -15.75 3.53
C ALA A 51 -17.10 -16.04 4.63
N THR A 52 -17.89 -17.12 4.45
CA THR A 52 -19.00 -17.48 5.34
C THR A 52 -18.57 -17.82 6.78
N ASN A 53 -17.34 -18.30 6.96
CA ASN A 53 -16.73 -18.58 8.26
C ASN A 53 -16.03 -17.35 8.89
N ALA A 54 -16.07 -16.20 8.23
CA ALA A 54 -15.56 -14.92 8.72
C ALA A 54 -16.72 -13.92 8.93
N ILE A 55 -16.80 -12.86 8.13
CA ILE A 55 -17.86 -11.84 8.24
C ILE A 55 -19.06 -12.16 7.31
N GLY A 56 -18.82 -12.88 6.22
CA GLY A 56 -19.86 -13.21 5.23
C GLY A 56 -20.37 -11.98 4.47
N ASP A 57 -21.59 -12.08 3.93
CA ASP A 57 -22.25 -11.03 3.14
C ASP A 57 -22.38 -9.69 3.88
N ARG A 58 -22.33 -9.72 5.22
CA ARG A 58 -22.35 -8.50 6.05
C ARG A 58 -21.13 -7.62 5.81
N TRP A 59 -20.05 -8.13 5.22
CA TRP A 59 -18.86 -7.35 4.87
C TRP A 59 -19.20 -6.15 4.00
N GLN A 60 -20.06 -6.35 3.00
CA GLN A 60 -20.48 -5.30 2.05
C GLN A 60 -21.40 -4.26 2.70
N THR A 61 -21.93 -4.54 3.90
CA THR A 61 -22.78 -3.61 4.66
C THR A 61 -21.98 -2.70 5.60
N LEU A 62 -20.70 -3.00 5.80
CA LEU A 62 -19.80 -2.19 6.62
C LEU A 62 -19.44 -0.90 5.90
N THR A 63 -19.21 0.17 6.66
CA THR A 63 -18.69 1.41 6.07
C THR A 63 -17.23 1.22 5.63
N PRO A 64 -16.72 2.03 4.68
CA PRO A 64 -15.31 1.97 4.27
C PRO A 64 -14.34 2.12 5.45
N GLU A 65 -14.70 2.92 6.45
CA GLU A 65 -13.91 3.12 7.67
C GLU A 65 -13.87 1.86 8.54
N GLN A 66 -14.98 1.15 8.65
CA GLN A 66 -15.07 -0.11 9.39
C GLN A 66 -14.28 -1.24 8.69
N GLN A 67 -14.42 -1.35 7.37
CA GLN A 67 -13.63 -2.29 6.56
C GLN A 67 -12.13 -2.00 6.66
N TYR A 68 -11.75 -0.72 6.59
CA TYR A 68 -10.37 -0.30 6.75
C TYR A 68 -9.84 -0.61 8.16
N ALA A 69 -10.58 -0.27 9.21
CA ALA A 69 -10.14 -0.45 10.58
C ALA A 69 -9.89 -1.92 10.95
N ILE A 70 -10.77 -2.83 10.53
CA ILE A 70 -10.59 -4.27 10.78
C ILE A 70 -9.45 -4.86 9.95
N ALA A 71 -9.26 -4.41 8.70
CA ALA A 71 -8.12 -4.83 7.88
C ALA A 71 -6.79 -4.36 8.49
N VAL A 72 -6.72 -3.11 8.96
CA VAL A 72 -5.56 -2.57 9.68
C VAL A 72 -5.28 -3.38 10.94
N LEU A 73 -6.31 -3.69 11.74
CA LEU A 73 -6.14 -4.47 12.95
C LEU A 73 -5.54 -5.86 12.66
N VAL A 74 -6.04 -6.53 11.62
CA VAL A 74 -5.54 -7.85 11.18
C VAL A 74 -4.10 -7.77 10.66
N GLU A 75 -3.76 -6.70 9.94
CA GLU A 75 -2.46 -6.53 9.30
C GLU A 75 -1.35 -6.13 10.29
N GLN A 76 -1.68 -5.30 11.27
CA GLN A 76 -0.71 -4.81 12.26
C GLN A 76 -0.46 -5.78 13.40
N ALA A 77 -1.36 -6.74 13.63
CA ALA A 77 -1.20 -7.70 14.71
C ALA A 77 -0.02 -8.65 14.49
N GLU A 78 0.93 -8.65 15.43
CA GLU A 78 2.08 -9.55 15.39
C GLU A 78 1.76 -10.95 15.93
N GLN A 79 0.78 -11.05 16.84
CA GLN A 79 0.40 -12.28 17.55
C GLN A 79 -1.08 -12.59 17.30
N ALA A 80 -1.38 -13.87 17.04
CA ALA A 80 -2.75 -14.31 16.76
C ALA A 80 -3.63 -14.20 18.00
N GLU A 81 -3.09 -14.49 19.18
CA GLU A 81 -3.80 -14.46 20.46
C GLU A 81 -4.25 -13.03 20.82
N THR A 82 -3.38 -12.03 20.60
CA THR A 82 -3.71 -10.62 20.82
C THR A 82 -4.78 -10.15 19.84
N LEU A 83 -4.70 -10.58 18.58
CA LEU A 83 -5.72 -10.27 17.57
C LEU A 83 -7.07 -10.92 17.92
N GLU A 84 -7.08 -12.19 18.31
CA GLU A 84 -8.30 -12.88 18.75
C GLU A 84 -8.96 -12.17 19.93
N ALA A 85 -8.16 -11.78 20.94
CA ALA A 85 -8.65 -11.02 22.08
C ALA A 85 -9.25 -9.67 21.67
N ALA A 86 -8.60 -8.96 20.74
CA ALA A 86 -9.12 -7.70 20.21
C ALA A 86 -10.43 -7.88 19.42
N LEU A 87 -10.52 -8.92 18.57
CA LEU A 87 -11.72 -9.24 17.79
C LEU A 87 -12.90 -9.63 18.68
N LEU A 88 -12.67 -10.43 19.72
CA LEU A 88 -13.72 -10.86 20.66
C LEU A 88 -14.26 -9.71 21.52
N ALA A 89 -13.48 -8.64 21.68
CA ALA A 89 -13.89 -7.45 22.41
C ALA A 89 -14.76 -6.49 21.57
N LEU A 90 -14.93 -6.74 20.27
CA LEU A 90 -15.80 -5.92 19.42
C LEU A 90 -17.29 -6.25 19.62
N PRO A 91 -18.19 -5.25 19.59
CA PRO A 91 -17.91 -3.80 19.55
C PRO A 91 -17.45 -3.28 20.92
N GLY A 92 -16.35 -2.53 20.95
CA GLY A 92 -15.79 -1.99 22.19
C GLY A 92 -14.34 -1.53 22.04
N GLN A 93 -13.78 -1.02 23.14
CA GLN A 93 -12.33 -0.80 23.26
C GLN A 93 -11.71 -1.96 24.01
N SER A 94 -10.50 -2.34 23.61
CA SER A 94 -9.71 -3.35 24.29
C SER A 94 -8.25 -2.92 24.38
N ASN A 95 -7.58 -3.31 25.46
CA ASN A 95 -6.14 -3.09 25.58
C ASN A 95 -5.38 -3.81 24.45
N ALA A 96 -5.91 -4.92 23.94
CA ALA A 96 -5.32 -5.68 22.84
C ALA A 96 -5.35 -4.89 21.52
N SER A 97 -6.47 -4.23 21.19
CA SER A 97 -6.55 -3.36 20.01
C SER A 97 -5.62 -2.15 20.15
N ASP A 98 -5.52 -1.56 21.35
CA ASP A 98 -4.63 -0.42 21.58
C ASP A 98 -3.16 -0.82 21.48
N GLU A 99 -2.81 -2.03 21.93
CA GLU A 99 -1.47 -2.59 21.80
C GLU A 99 -1.09 -2.81 20.33
N ILE A 100 -1.99 -3.38 19.53
CA ILE A 100 -1.78 -3.62 18.09
C ILE A 100 -1.57 -2.29 17.33
N LEU A 101 -2.34 -1.25 17.67
CA LEU A 101 -2.30 0.04 16.96
C LEU A 101 -1.16 0.96 17.45
N LYS A 102 -0.43 0.57 18.51
CA LYS A 102 0.61 1.40 19.10
C LYS A 102 1.85 1.47 18.21
N GLY A 103 2.34 2.68 17.97
CA GLY A 103 3.65 2.92 17.34
C GLY A 103 3.66 2.98 15.81
N THR A 104 2.61 2.50 15.13
CA THR A 104 2.49 2.58 13.66
C THR A 104 1.83 3.89 13.20
N PHE A 105 0.75 4.28 13.86
CA PHE A 105 -0.10 5.40 13.44
C PHE A 105 0.08 6.61 14.35
N ASP A 106 -0.22 7.81 13.85
CA ASP A 106 -0.27 9.00 14.70
C ASP A 106 -1.51 9.00 15.62
N GLU A 107 -1.61 9.97 16.52
CA GLU A 107 -2.73 10.03 17.48
C GLU A 107 -4.10 10.19 16.81
N SER A 108 -4.17 10.97 15.72
CA SER A 108 -5.41 11.23 15.01
C SER A 108 -5.89 10.01 14.23
N GLU A 109 -4.96 9.29 13.59
CA GLU A 109 -5.23 8.06 12.86
C GLU A 109 -5.65 6.94 13.80
N ARG A 110 -4.98 6.79 14.95
CA ARG A 110 -5.38 5.81 15.97
C ARG A 110 -6.79 6.09 16.47
N HIS A 111 -7.11 7.34 16.77
CA HIS A 111 -8.45 7.71 17.22
C HIS A 111 -9.51 7.35 16.18
N PHE A 112 -9.27 7.66 14.91
CA PHE A 112 -10.15 7.31 13.80
C PHE A 112 -10.38 5.79 13.68
N ILE A 113 -9.32 4.99 13.74
CA ILE A 113 -9.43 3.52 13.67
C ILE A 113 -10.20 2.99 14.88
N SER A 114 -9.87 3.46 16.09
CA SER A 114 -10.54 3.02 17.33
C SER A 114 -12.03 3.37 17.34
N ASP A 115 -12.44 4.51 16.80
CA ASP A 115 -13.85 4.89 16.68
C ASP A 115 -14.62 4.00 15.69
N ALA A 116 -14.00 3.64 14.56
CA ALA A 116 -14.57 2.71 13.60
C ALA A 116 -14.72 1.29 14.19
N LEU A 117 -13.74 0.82 14.98
CA LEU A 117 -13.83 -0.45 15.71
C LEU A 117 -14.90 -0.42 16.80
N ARG A 118 -15.03 0.69 17.54
CA ARG A 118 -16.04 0.84 18.60
C ARG A 118 -17.47 0.77 18.05
N THR A 119 -17.69 1.29 16.85
CA THR A 119 -19.00 1.31 16.19
C THR A 119 -19.24 0.09 15.29
N PHE A 120 -18.36 -0.92 15.34
CA PHE A 120 -18.43 -2.09 14.48
C PHE A 120 -19.74 -2.88 14.71
N PRO A 121 -20.55 -3.15 13.69
CA PRO A 121 -21.92 -3.66 13.88
C PRO A 121 -21.99 -5.18 14.11
N ILE A 122 -20.84 -5.85 14.24
CA ILE A 122 -20.73 -7.31 14.29
C ILE A 122 -19.99 -7.70 15.56
N LYS A 123 -20.58 -8.63 16.32
CA LYS A 123 -19.92 -9.31 17.42
C LYS A 123 -19.42 -10.66 16.93
N PHE A 124 -18.13 -10.94 17.12
CA PHE A 124 -17.50 -12.18 16.70
C PHE A 124 -17.61 -13.26 17.77
N ASP A 125 -17.80 -14.50 17.34
CA ASP A 125 -17.56 -15.67 18.19
C ASP A 125 -16.08 -16.11 18.14
N ALA A 126 -15.70 -17.06 19.01
CA ALA A 126 -14.32 -17.56 19.09
C ALA A 126 -13.84 -18.25 17.80
N THR A 127 -14.74 -18.86 17.03
CA THR A 127 -14.40 -19.56 15.78
C THR A 127 -14.15 -18.55 14.66
N GLN A 128 -14.99 -17.52 14.56
CA GLN A 128 -14.84 -16.42 13.63
C GLN A 128 -13.58 -15.62 13.94
N ALA A 129 -13.33 -15.29 15.21
CA ALA A 129 -12.14 -14.56 15.64
C ALA A 129 -10.85 -15.30 15.27
N ARG A 130 -10.76 -16.61 15.53
CA ARG A 130 -9.64 -17.46 15.10
C ARG A 130 -9.46 -17.48 13.59
N THR A 131 -10.57 -17.60 12.86
CA THR A 131 -10.55 -17.63 11.40
C THR A 131 -9.97 -16.33 10.85
N ILE A 132 -10.48 -15.18 11.31
CA ILE A 132 -10.00 -13.86 10.89
C ILE A 132 -8.54 -13.64 11.33
N ALA A 133 -8.16 -14.09 12.53
CA ALA A 133 -6.79 -13.97 13.03
C ALA A 133 -5.76 -14.75 12.19
N SER A 134 -6.20 -15.78 11.45
CA SER A 134 -5.36 -16.56 10.54
C SER A 134 -5.13 -15.90 9.17
N PHE A 135 -5.78 -14.77 8.88
CA PHE A 135 -5.70 -14.13 7.56
C PHE A 135 -4.32 -13.53 7.29
N ASN A 136 -3.70 -13.90 6.15
CA ASN A 136 -2.52 -13.22 5.61
C ASN A 136 -2.95 -12.26 4.50
N LEU A 137 -3.14 -10.98 4.82
CA LEU A 137 -3.58 -10.01 3.83
C LEU A 137 -2.45 -9.67 2.85
N PRO A 138 -2.75 -9.17 1.64
CA PRO A 138 -1.72 -8.71 0.73
C PRO A 138 -0.94 -7.52 1.33
N ASP A 139 0.39 -7.65 1.42
CA ASP A 139 1.31 -6.58 1.82
C ASP A 139 1.53 -5.61 0.64
N ASP A 140 0.55 -4.75 0.40
CA ASP A 140 0.61 -3.67 -0.58
C ASP A 140 -0.25 -2.49 -0.12
N TYR A 141 0.07 -1.29 -0.61
CA TYR A 141 -0.65 -0.08 -0.26
C TYR A 141 -1.01 0.75 -1.50
N GLY A 142 -2.20 1.35 -1.46
CA GLY A 142 -2.63 2.30 -2.48
C GLY A 142 -1.81 3.58 -2.42
N SER A 143 -1.61 4.22 -3.58
CA SER A 143 -0.96 5.54 -3.68
C SER A 143 -1.84 6.70 -3.18
N LEU A 144 -3.10 6.42 -2.85
CA LEU A 144 -4.09 7.39 -2.39
C LEU A 144 -4.55 7.04 -0.98
N SER A 145 -4.63 8.06 -0.12
CA SER A 145 -5.23 7.91 1.21
C SER A 145 -6.72 7.55 1.14
N LEU A 146 -7.25 6.91 2.18
CA LEU A 146 -8.68 6.62 2.32
C LEU A 146 -9.56 7.88 2.15
N LYS A 147 -9.11 9.01 2.71
CA LYS A 147 -9.79 10.32 2.60
C LYS A 147 -9.90 10.83 1.16
N ALA A 148 -8.93 10.51 0.31
CA ALA A 148 -8.98 10.88 -1.10
C ALA A 148 -9.88 9.92 -1.87
N LEU A 149 -9.77 8.62 -1.60
CA LEU A 149 -10.61 7.58 -2.21
C LEU A 149 -12.09 7.80 -1.91
N SER A 150 -12.46 8.17 -0.68
CA SER A 150 -13.85 8.42 -0.29
C SER A 150 -14.52 9.57 -1.03
N LYS A 151 -13.74 10.45 -1.69
CA LYS A 151 -14.26 11.51 -2.56
C LYS A 151 -14.20 11.16 -4.04
N ILE A 152 -13.16 10.44 -4.47
CA ILE A 152 -12.92 10.14 -5.89
C ILE A 152 -13.75 8.95 -6.37
N VAL A 153 -13.83 7.88 -5.58
CA VAL A 153 -14.54 6.65 -5.97
C VAL A 153 -16.02 6.89 -6.25
N PRO A 154 -16.78 7.65 -5.42
CA PRO A 154 -18.18 7.93 -5.72
C PRO A 154 -18.40 8.65 -7.06
N GLU A 155 -17.48 9.51 -7.49
CA GLU A 155 -17.56 10.18 -8.80
C GLU A 155 -17.32 9.21 -9.96
N LEU A 156 -16.44 8.21 -9.78
CA LEU A 156 -16.20 7.13 -10.75
C LEU A 156 -17.36 6.12 -10.81
N GLU A 157 -18.04 5.90 -9.68
CA GLU A 157 -19.20 5.01 -9.63
C GLU A 157 -20.45 5.66 -10.22
N ARG A 158 -20.60 6.98 -10.05
CA ARG A 158 -21.74 7.72 -10.57
C ARG A 158 -21.77 7.76 -12.10
N ASP A 159 -20.63 8.05 -12.72
CA ASP A 159 -20.54 8.29 -14.16
C ASP A 159 -19.36 7.53 -14.78
N VAL A 160 -19.49 7.14 -16.05
CA VAL A 160 -18.36 6.55 -16.82
C VAL A 160 -17.43 7.69 -17.27
N ILE A 161 -16.53 8.09 -16.39
CA ILE A 161 -15.55 9.15 -16.60
C ILE A 161 -14.12 8.65 -16.40
N ASN A 162 -13.16 9.39 -16.93
CA ASN A 162 -11.76 9.13 -16.69
C ASN A 162 -11.35 9.56 -15.28
N TYR A 163 -10.25 8.98 -14.78
CA TYR A 163 -9.72 9.26 -13.46
C TYR A 163 -9.40 10.75 -13.23
N ASP A 164 -8.89 11.45 -14.24
CA ASP A 164 -8.56 12.88 -14.13
C ASP A 164 -9.78 13.75 -13.87
N GLU A 165 -10.89 13.46 -14.55
CA GLU A 165 -12.16 14.13 -14.37
C GLU A 165 -12.77 13.80 -13.00
N ALA A 166 -12.72 12.53 -12.56
CA ALA A 166 -13.19 12.16 -11.22
C ALA A 166 -12.42 12.90 -10.11
N VAL A 167 -11.10 13.05 -10.25
CA VAL A 167 -10.26 13.84 -9.34
C VAL A 167 -10.71 15.31 -9.31
N ARG A 168 -11.01 15.91 -10.47
CA ARG A 168 -11.53 17.28 -10.54
C ARG A 168 -12.89 17.44 -9.86
N ARG A 169 -13.81 16.52 -10.10
CA ARG A 169 -15.16 16.54 -9.49
C ARG A 169 -15.11 16.32 -7.99
N ALA A 170 -14.18 15.50 -7.50
CA ALA A 170 -13.91 15.31 -6.08
C ALA A 170 -13.31 16.54 -5.38
N GLY A 171 -13.09 17.64 -6.11
CA GLY A 171 -12.57 18.91 -5.58
C GLY A 171 -11.05 19.01 -5.55
N TYR A 172 -10.33 18.11 -6.24
CA TYR A 172 -8.88 18.16 -6.36
C TYR A 172 -8.45 18.81 -7.69
N GLN A 173 -7.38 19.58 -7.68
CA GLN A 173 -6.97 20.34 -8.86
C GLN A 173 -6.35 19.45 -9.95
N HIS A 174 -5.49 18.51 -9.57
CA HIS A 174 -4.83 17.58 -10.49
C HIS A 174 -4.25 16.38 -9.74
N HIS A 175 -4.10 15.25 -10.43
CA HIS A 175 -3.44 14.04 -9.90
C HIS A 175 -1.92 13.98 -10.19
N SER A 176 -1.34 15.04 -10.76
CA SER A 176 0.07 15.04 -11.21
C SER A 176 0.69 16.42 -11.40
N ARG A 177 -0.10 17.50 -11.38
CA ARG A 177 0.42 18.87 -11.30
C ARG A 177 0.51 19.31 -9.85
N PHE A 178 1.69 19.13 -9.27
CA PHE A 178 2.05 19.65 -7.95
C PHE A 178 2.70 21.05 -8.01
N TYR A 179 2.73 21.67 -9.20
CA TYR A 179 3.33 22.99 -9.39
C TYR A 179 2.40 24.09 -8.86
N THR A 180 2.85 24.81 -7.83
CA THR A 180 2.09 25.87 -7.17
C THR A 180 2.08 27.20 -7.94
N GLY A 181 2.95 27.35 -8.95
CA GLY A 181 3.16 28.64 -9.61
C GLY A 181 4.11 29.58 -8.85
N GLU A 182 4.51 29.23 -7.63
CA GLU A 182 5.37 30.06 -6.80
C GLU A 182 6.80 30.11 -7.35
N ILE A 183 7.33 31.33 -7.52
CA ILE A 183 8.70 31.55 -7.98
C ILE A 183 9.56 31.98 -6.80
N PHE A 184 10.51 31.13 -6.44
CA PHE A 184 11.47 31.41 -5.36
C PHE A 184 12.69 32.17 -5.87
N LYS A 185 13.16 33.14 -5.07
CA LYS A 185 14.43 33.86 -5.34
C LYS A 185 15.67 32.98 -5.19
N GLN A 186 15.57 31.91 -4.42
CA GLN A 186 16.63 30.93 -4.19
C GLN A 186 15.98 29.56 -4.11
N LEU A 187 16.69 28.51 -4.53
CA LEU A 187 16.22 27.14 -4.43
C LEU A 187 16.05 26.78 -2.94
N PRO A 188 14.81 26.56 -2.45
CA PRO A 188 14.58 26.21 -1.05
C PRO A 188 15.05 24.79 -0.74
N TYR A 189 15.01 24.42 0.55
CA TYR A 189 15.20 23.02 0.93
C TYR A 189 14.18 22.13 0.21
N TYR A 190 14.65 21.02 -0.38
CA TYR A 190 13.82 20.20 -1.26
C TYR A 190 12.57 19.65 -0.56
N GLY A 191 12.61 19.43 0.77
CA GLY A 191 11.46 18.95 1.54
C GLY A 191 10.28 19.93 1.55
N LYS A 192 10.52 21.23 1.35
CA LYS A 192 9.46 22.23 1.19
C LYS A 192 8.66 22.04 -0.10
N LEU A 193 9.30 21.49 -1.13
CA LEU A 193 8.70 21.27 -2.45
C LEU A 193 8.16 19.84 -2.60
N LEU A 194 8.81 18.87 -1.97
CA LEU A 194 8.55 17.45 -2.12
C LEU A 194 7.82 16.86 -0.90
N VAL A 195 6.77 17.54 -0.45
CA VAL A 195 6.04 17.26 0.81
C VAL A 195 5.45 15.83 0.91
N GLY A 196 5.39 15.07 -0.19
CA GLY A 196 4.96 13.66 -0.21
C GLY A 196 6.08 12.62 -0.35
N TYR A 197 7.34 13.04 -0.49
CA TYR A 197 8.50 12.14 -0.68
C TYR A 197 9.47 12.18 0.51
N THR A 198 9.13 12.92 1.55
CA THR A 198 9.96 13.13 2.73
C THR A 198 9.25 12.63 3.97
N SER A 199 10.02 12.07 4.89
CA SER A 199 9.52 11.67 6.20
C SER A 199 10.04 12.65 7.25
N PRO A 200 9.16 13.31 8.03
CA PRO A 200 9.56 14.19 9.13
C PRO A 200 10.58 13.52 10.04
N GLN A 201 11.55 14.30 10.53
CA GLN A 201 12.60 13.80 11.41
C GLN A 201 12.56 14.56 12.73
N PRO A 202 11.71 14.18 13.70
CA PRO A 202 11.52 14.95 14.93
C PRO A 202 12.80 15.23 15.71
N THR A 203 13.78 14.34 15.62
CA THR A 203 15.08 14.41 16.30
C THR A 203 16.21 15.03 15.45
N ALA A 204 15.90 15.55 14.25
CA ALA A 204 16.92 16.16 13.40
C ALA A 204 17.44 17.48 14.00
N ARG A 205 18.74 17.74 13.81
CA ARG A 205 19.37 19.00 14.22
C ARG A 205 18.88 20.18 13.39
N ASP A 206 18.62 19.95 12.10
CA ASP A 206 18.16 20.96 11.17
C ASP A 206 16.63 21.18 11.27
N ASP A 207 16.22 22.44 11.34
CA ASP A 207 14.82 22.85 11.51
C ASP A 207 13.95 22.47 10.29
N ASP A 208 14.50 22.59 9.08
CA ASP A 208 13.81 22.23 7.86
C ASP A 208 13.63 20.71 7.76
N GLU A 209 14.61 19.91 8.20
CA GLU A 209 14.47 18.45 8.33
C GLU A 209 13.43 18.04 9.39
N ARG A 210 13.37 18.75 10.52
CA ARG A 210 12.32 18.48 11.53
C ARG A 210 10.93 18.73 10.97
N ARG A 211 10.75 19.85 10.27
CA ARG A 211 9.44 20.31 9.80
C ARG A 211 8.98 19.63 8.52
N PHE A 212 9.87 19.49 7.53
CA PHE A 212 9.54 19.00 6.19
C PHE A 212 10.08 17.60 5.92
N GLY A 213 10.93 17.07 6.80
CA GLY A 213 11.47 15.73 6.67
C GLY A 213 12.64 15.61 5.70
N LYS A 214 13.11 14.39 5.51
CA LYS A 214 14.17 14.06 4.55
C LYS A 214 13.78 12.86 3.69
N ILE A 215 14.38 12.78 2.50
CA ILE A 215 14.29 11.56 1.70
C ILE A 215 15.11 10.47 2.42
N PRO A 216 14.56 9.26 2.65
CA PRO A 216 15.24 8.21 3.41
C PRO A 216 16.60 7.80 2.84
N ASN A 217 16.78 7.90 1.52
CA ASN A 217 18.05 7.62 0.87
C ASN A 217 19.08 8.73 1.18
N PRO A 218 20.14 8.46 1.96
CA PRO A 218 21.09 9.48 2.42
C PRO A 218 21.90 10.09 1.28
N THR A 219 22.25 9.31 0.26
CA THR A 219 22.97 9.81 -0.92
C THR A 219 22.12 10.80 -1.71
N VAL A 220 20.82 10.51 -1.88
CA VAL A 220 19.89 11.42 -2.55
C VAL A 220 19.70 12.70 -1.74
N HIS A 221 19.53 12.59 -0.41
CA HIS A 221 19.44 13.74 0.49
C HIS A 221 20.65 14.67 0.35
N ILE A 222 21.87 14.10 0.42
CA ILE A 222 23.12 14.86 0.26
C ILE A 222 23.19 15.49 -1.13
N GLY A 223 22.93 14.71 -2.19
CA GLY A 223 23.00 15.17 -3.57
C GLY A 223 22.08 16.36 -3.84
N LEU A 224 20.81 16.30 -3.43
CA LEU A 224 19.87 17.41 -3.59
C LEU A 224 20.29 18.65 -2.81
N ASN A 225 20.86 18.49 -1.61
CA ASN A 225 21.38 19.61 -0.82
C ASN A 225 22.63 20.24 -1.46
N GLN A 226 23.50 19.46 -2.10
CA GLN A 226 24.64 19.99 -2.87
C GLN A 226 24.18 20.76 -4.11
N VAL A 227 23.19 20.24 -4.84
CA VAL A 227 22.56 20.97 -5.95
C VAL A 227 21.98 22.30 -5.47
N ARG A 228 21.28 22.29 -4.32
CA ARG A 228 20.75 23.52 -3.71
C ARG A 228 21.83 24.55 -3.43
N GLN A 229 22.92 24.14 -2.79
CA GLN A 229 24.04 25.03 -2.46
C GLN A 229 24.69 25.59 -3.73
N LEU A 230 24.95 24.74 -4.72
CA LEU A 230 25.55 25.14 -5.99
C LEU A 230 24.68 26.13 -6.75
N VAL A 231 23.40 25.81 -6.94
CA VAL A 231 22.44 26.68 -7.67
C VAL A 231 22.31 28.02 -6.95
N ASN A 232 22.19 28.04 -5.62
CA ASN A 232 22.10 29.29 -4.86
C ASN A 232 23.39 30.12 -4.92
N ALA A 233 24.55 29.48 -4.95
CA ALA A 233 25.84 30.16 -5.14
C ALA A 233 25.95 30.78 -6.55
N LEU A 234 25.50 30.06 -7.59
CA LEU A 234 25.44 30.57 -8.96
C LEU A 234 24.46 31.74 -9.07
N ILE A 235 23.27 31.62 -8.48
CA ILE A 235 22.28 32.71 -8.43
C ILE A 235 22.86 33.95 -7.75
N LYS A 236 23.57 33.77 -6.62
CA LYS A 236 24.19 34.89 -5.90
C LYS A 236 25.26 35.59 -6.73
N ARG A 237 26.02 34.85 -7.54
CA ARG A 237 27.15 35.38 -8.31
C ARG A 237 26.75 35.96 -9.67
N TYR A 238 25.76 35.36 -10.33
CA TYR A 238 25.44 35.64 -11.74
C TYR A 238 23.98 36.02 -11.99
N GLY A 239 23.13 36.02 -10.96
CA GLY A 239 21.69 36.22 -11.13
C GLY A 239 20.94 34.94 -11.51
N HIS A 240 19.64 35.05 -11.78
CA HIS A 240 18.81 33.87 -12.08
C HIS A 240 19.15 33.27 -13.45
N PRO A 241 19.31 31.94 -13.53
CA PRO A 241 19.54 31.28 -14.81
C PRO A 241 18.30 31.41 -15.71
N TYR A 242 18.52 31.59 -17.01
CA TYR A 242 17.45 31.53 -18.01
C TYR A 242 16.92 30.10 -18.16
N GLN A 243 17.81 29.11 -18.07
CA GLN A 243 17.47 27.69 -18.19
C GLN A 243 18.39 26.84 -17.29
N ILE A 244 17.84 25.76 -16.75
CA ILE A 244 18.60 24.70 -16.07
C ILE A 244 18.39 23.41 -16.87
N ILE A 245 19.48 22.82 -17.35
CA ILE A 245 19.46 21.55 -18.07
C ILE A 245 19.88 20.46 -17.08
N ILE A 246 19.03 19.46 -16.90
CA ILE A 246 19.29 18.32 -16.00
C ILE A 246 19.36 17.06 -16.84
N GLU A 247 20.49 16.37 -16.76
CA GLU A 247 20.68 15.06 -17.37
C GLU A 247 20.19 13.98 -16.39
N LEU A 248 19.29 13.10 -16.86
CA LEU A 248 18.76 12.00 -16.06
C LEU A 248 19.44 10.70 -16.48
N THR A 249 19.92 9.94 -15.51
CA THR A 249 20.58 8.64 -15.74
C THR A 249 19.62 7.50 -16.11
N ARG A 250 18.31 7.78 -16.21
CA ARG A 250 17.36 6.76 -16.67
C ARG A 250 17.68 6.42 -18.11
N GLU A 251 18.11 5.18 -18.36
CA GLU A 251 18.15 4.61 -19.70
C GLU A 251 16.74 4.68 -20.31
N PHE A 252 16.49 5.71 -21.11
CA PHE A 252 15.30 5.78 -21.92
C PHE A 252 15.42 4.70 -23.00
N GLY A 253 14.52 3.72 -22.95
CA GLY A 253 14.44 2.69 -23.99
C GLY A 253 15.33 1.48 -23.76
N ALA A 254 15.21 0.80 -22.61
CA ALA A 254 15.61 -0.60 -22.53
C ALA A 254 15.02 -1.33 -23.76
N SER A 255 15.89 -1.98 -24.55
CA SER A 255 15.50 -2.76 -25.72
C SER A 255 14.45 -3.81 -25.33
N GLY A 256 13.64 -4.27 -26.29
CA GLY A 256 12.64 -5.31 -26.04
C GLY A 256 13.23 -6.54 -25.33
N ASP A 257 14.49 -6.86 -25.63
CA ASP A 257 15.23 -7.98 -25.02
C ASP A 257 15.56 -7.75 -23.55
N ARG A 258 16.07 -6.57 -23.19
CA ARG A 258 16.40 -6.26 -21.80
C ARG A 258 15.14 -6.22 -20.92
N ARG A 259 14.01 -5.73 -21.46
CA ARG A 259 12.72 -5.81 -20.77
C ARG A 259 12.27 -7.26 -20.59
N ARG A 260 12.40 -8.09 -21.62
CA ARG A 260 12.07 -9.53 -21.54
C ARG A 260 12.91 -10.25 -20.50
N GLU A 261 14.21 -9.98 -20.44
CA GLU A 261 15.11 -10.59 -19.47
C GLU A 261 14.77 -10.15 -18.04
N ILE A 262 14.54 -8.85 -17.81
CA ILE A 262 14.11 -8.33 -16.50
C ILE A 262 12.80 -8.98 -16.07
N SER A 263 11.79 -9.06 -16.95
CA SER A 263 10.52 -9.71 -16.65
C SER A 263 10.69 -11.20 -16.33
N LYS A 264 11.56 -11.92 -17.05
CA LYS A 264 11.84 -13.34 -16.78
C LYS A 264 12.46 -13.52 -15.40
N ARG A 265 13.48 -12.73 -15.07
CA ARG A 265 14.12 -12.76 -13.74
C ARG A 265 13.14 -12.43 -12.62
N GLN A 266 12.22 -11.48 -12.84
CA GLN A 266 11.16 -11.14 -11.88
C GLN A 266 10.19 -12.30 -11.67
N ALA A 267 9.73 -12.96 -12.74
CA ALA A 267 8.83 -14.11 -12.64
C ALA A 267 9.48 -15.29 -11.91
N GLU A 268 10.73 -15.60 -12.21
CA GLU A 268 11.49 -16.65 -11.50
C GLU A 268 11.68 -16.31 -10.02
N ALA A 269 11.95 -15.05 -9.69
CA ALA A 269 12.05 -14.61 -8.29
C ALA A 269 10.71 -14.72 -7.56
N GLN A 270 9.61 -14.36 -8.21
CA GLN A 270 8.27 -14.50 -7.65
C GLN A 270 7.94 -15.96 -7.35
N HIS A 271 8.15 -16.88 -8.30
CA HIS A 271 7.90 -18.31 -8.10
C HIS A 271 8.76 -18.91 -6.97
N ARG A 272 10.01 -18.46 -6.82
CA ARG A 272 10.85 -18.85 -5.67
C ARG A 272 10.27 -18.37 -4.34
N ASN A 273 9.70 -17.17 -4.30
CA ASN A 273 9.08 -16.63 -3.08
C ASN A 273 7.83 -17.39 -2.69
N GLU A 274 6.95 -17.67 -3.65
CA GLU A 274 5.73 -18.45 -3.43
C GLU A 274 6.05 -19.81 -2.80
N ARG A 275 7.10 -20.49 -3.30
CA ARG A 275 7.58 -21.75 -2.69
C ARG A 275 8.04 -21.57 -1.24
N TYR A 276 8.78 -20.51 -0.93
CA TYR A 276 9.22 -20.25 0.45
C TYR A 276 8.03 -19.95 1.37
N ASP A 277 7.00 -19.28 0.88
CA ASP A 277 5.79 -18.99 1.64
C ASP A 277 5.02 -20.27 2.00
N GLU A 278 4.92 -21.22 1.06
CA GLU A 278 4.32 -22.53 1.31
C GLU A 278 5.09 -23.32 2.37
N GLU A 279 6.43 -23.32 2.31
CA GLU A 279 7.28 -23.98 3.29
C GLU A 279 7.15 -23.31 4.67
N LEU A 280 7.17 -21.98 4.74
CA LEU A 280 6.95 -21.21 5.96
C LEU A 280 5.59 -21.47 6.61
N THR A 281 4.55 -21.56 5.79
CA THR A 281 3.17 -21.83 6.26
C THR A 281 3.08 -23.20 6.91
N LYS A 282 3.72 -24.22 6.34
CA LYS A 282 3.80 -25.58 6.94
C LYS A 282 4.48 -25.60 8.31
N LEU A 283 5.29 -24.57 8.62
CA LEU A 283 6.01 -24.44 9.87
C LEU A 283 5.27 -23.57 10.89
N GLY A 284 4.02 -23.17 10.59
CA GLY A 284 3.21 -22.33 11.48
C GLY A 284 3.67 -20.89 11.58
N VAL A 285 4.54 -20.43 10.66
CA VAL A 285 5.04 -19.05 10.66
C VAL A 285 4.09 -18.18 9.84
N ARG A 286 3.56 -17.11 10.43
CA ARG A 286 2.73 -16.14 9.72
C ARG A 286 3.58 -15.37 8.71
N VAL A 287 3.27 -15.52 7.42
CA VAL A 287 3.97 -14.86 6.32
C VAL A 287 3.28 -13.54 6.03
N ASN A 288 3.61 -12.49 6.78
CA ASN A 288 3.07 -11.14 6.56
C ASN A 288 4.15 -10.09 6.21
N ARG A 289 5.44 -10.44 6.24
CA ARG A 289 6.56 -9.50 6.04
C ARG A 289 7.76 -10.17 5.33
N GLU A 290 8.68 -9.38 4.77
CA GLU A 290 9.96 -9.85 4.17
C GLU A 290 10.94 -10.64 5.09
N PRO A 291 11.05 -10.37 6.41
CA PRO A 291 12.10 -10.97 7.26
C PRO A 291 12.12 -12.50 7.32
N PRO A 292 10.98 -13.22 7.42
CA PRO A 292 10.93 -14.68 7.35
C PRO A 292 11.53 -15.25 6.05
N ARG A 293 11.26 -14.62 4.90
CA ARG A 293 11.78 -15.06 3.59
C ARG A 293 13.28 -14.90 3.49
N VAL A 294 13.82 -13.77 3.99
CA VAL A 294 15.26 -13.50 4.00
C VAL A 294 15.98 -14.49 4.92
N SER A 295 15.43 -14.75 6.11
CA SER A 295 15.98 -15.73 7.04
C SER A 295 16.03 -17.15 6.44
N TRP A 296 14.95 -17.58 5.77
CA TRP A 296 14.92 -18.86 5.06
C TRP A 296 15.98 -18.97 3.96
N ARG A 297 16.10 -17.95 3.11
CA ARG A 297 17.10 -17.92 2.03
C ARG A 297 18.53 -17.99 2.56
N LEU A 298 18.79 -17.36 3.69
CA LEU A 298 20.15 -17.28 4.25
C LEU A 298 20.52 -18.51 5.08
N PHE A 299 19.57 -19.10 5.80
CA PHE A 299 19.89 -20.06 6.85
C PHE A 299 19.21 -21.43 6.71
N GLY A 300 18.28 -21.62 5.76
CA GLY A 300 17.63 -22.92 5.53
C GLY A 300 17.02 -23.55 6.79
N LEU A 301 16.44 -22.73 7.67
CA LEU A 301 16.23 -23.09 9.07
C LEU A 301 15.14 -24.15 9.27
N SER A 302 15.50 -25.27 9.92
CA SER A 302 14.52 -26.22 10.46
C SER A 302 13.63 -25.58 11.55
N HIS A 303 12.45 -26.19 11.77
CA HIS A 303 11.38 -25.80 12.72
C HIS A 303 11.87 -25.22 14.07
N ALA A 304 13.00 -25.67 14.59
CA ALA A 304 13.52 -25.30 15.91
C ALA A 304 14.03 -23.85 16.02
N ALA A 305 14.59 -23.26 14.95
CA ALA A 305 15.26 -21.96 15.06
C ALA A 305 14.31 -20.75 14.96
N ILE A 306 13.15 -20.94 14.30
CA ILE A 306 12.15 -19.87 14.13
C ILE A 306 11.28 -19.76 15.38
N ALA A 307 10.93 -20.89 16.01
CA ALA A 307 10.12 -20.94 17.23
C ALA A 307 10.80 -20.27 18.44
N THR A 308 12.13 -20.24 18.50
CA THR A 308 12.89 -19.70 19.64
C THR A 308 13.19 -18.20 19.56
N GLY A 309 12.70 -17.47 18.56
CA GLY A 309 12.93 -16.02 18.43
C GLY A 309 14.40 -15.61 18.26
N LEU A 310 15.28 -16.57 17.96
CA LEU A 310 16.73 -16.38 17.86
C LEU A 310 17.17 -15.60 16.61
N ALA A 311 16.25 -15.37 15.67
CA ALA A 311 16.48 -14.64 14.43
C ALA A 311 15.83 -13.25 14.42
N ARG A 312 15.85 -12.51 15.54
CA ARG A 312 15.78 -11.05 15.46
C ARG A 312 17.15 -10.56 15.01
N CYS A 313 17.28 -10.16 13.74
CA CYS A 313 18.44 -9.42 13.27
C CYS A 313 18.71 -8.25 14.21
N ARG A 314 19.91 -8.20 14.78
CA ARG A 314 20.48 -6.98 15.36
C ARG A 314 20.89 -6.03 14.23
#